data_AF-X1VF71-F1
#
_entry.id   AF-X1VF71-F1
#
_cell.length_a   1.000
_cell.length_b   1.000
_cell.length_c   1.000
_cell.angle_alpha   90.00
_cell.angle_beta   90.00
_cell.angle_gamma   90.00
#
_symmetry.space_group_name_H-M   'P 1'
#
loop_
_entity.id
_entity.type
_entity.pdbx_description
1 polymer ?
#
loop_
_entity_poly.entity_id
_entity_poly.type
_entity_poly.pdbx_seq_one_letter_code
_entity_poly.pdbx_strand_id
1 'polypeptide(L)'
;QVEMLQGEGYINKNFPAMHRQFIRYGIDITKEPMLVYPSLHYQNGGIEIDEKCETNIPGLYVAGEATGGVHGRNRLMGNSVLDYNVFGRRFHRI
;
A
#
# COMPACT_ATOMS: atom_id res chain seq x y z
N GLN A 1 -11.96 -7.17 21.41
CA GLN A 1 -11.85 -5.71 21.10
C GLN A 1 -10.46 -5.23 21.49
N VAL A 2 -9.87 -4.31 20.73
CA VAL A 2 -8.46 -3.89 20.93
C VAL A 2 -8.23 -3.28 22.32
N GLU A 3 -9.11 -2.41 22.80
CA GLU A 3 -9.03 -1.82 24.15
C GLU A 3 -9.09 -2.88 25.25
N MET A 4 -9.98 -3.89 25.13
CA MET A 4 -10.03 -5.00 26.10
C MET A 4 -8.77 -5.87 26.13
N LEU A 5 -8.05 -5.97 25.01
CA LEU A 5 -6.86 -6.82 24.89
C LEU A 5 -5.57 -6.09 25.28
N GLN A 6 -5.53 -4.76 25.11
CA GLN A 6 -4.31 -3.95 25.22
C GLN A 6 -4.37 -2.88 26.32
N GLY A 7 -5.52 -2.70 26.96
CA GLY A 7 -5.75 -1.71 28.01
C GLY A 7 -6.34 -0.40 27.50
N GLU A 8 -6.98 0.33 28.43
CA GLU A 8 -7.66 1.60 28.14
C GLU A 8 -6.70 2.66 27.58
N GLY A 9 -7.09 3.32 26.50
CA GLY A 9 -6.34 4.39 25.83
C GLY A 9 -5.33 3.89 24.81
N TYR A 10 -5.25 2.57 24.56
CA TYR A 10 -4.31 2.00 23.61
C TYR A 10 -4.51 2.51 22.18
N ILE A 11 -5.76 2.61 21.71
CA ILE A 11 -6.07 3.09 20.36
C ILE A 11 -5.71 4.57 20.22
N ASN A 12 -6.00 5.39 21.22
CA ASN A 12 -5.66 6.81 21.21
C ASN A 12 -4.15 7.05 21.16
N LYS A 13 -3.37 6.17 21.80
CA LYS A 13 -1.90 6.26 21.80
C LYS A 13 -1.28 5.78 20.49
N ASN A 14 -1.72 4.63 19.96
CA ASN A 14 -1.04 3.96 18.85
C ASN A 14 -1.69 4.21 17.48
N PHE A 15 -2.98 4.50 17.44
CA PHE A 15 -3.75 4.72 16.20
C PHE A 15 -4.58 6.02 16.24
N PRO A 16 -4.00 7.17 16.64
CA PRO A 16 -4.75 8.42 16.81
C PRO A 16 -5.37 8.92 15.50
N ALA A 17 -4.74 8.62 14.35
CA ALA A 17 -5.27 8.99 13.04
C ALA A 17 -6.56 8.23 12.71
N MET A 18 -6.61 6.92 12.97
CA MET A 18 -7.82 6.12 12.75
C MET A 18 -8.94 6.56 13.69
N HIS A 19 -8.66 6.75 14.98
CA HIS A 19 -9.70 7.21 15.92
C HIS A 19 -10.33 8.54 15.47
N ARG A 20 -9.51 9.51 15.07
CA ARG A 20 -10.01 10.79 14.51
C ARG A 20 -10.80 10.62 13.21
N GLN A 21 -10.45 9.66 12.37
CA GLN A 21 -11.15 9.43 11.11
C GLN A 21 -12.54 8.87 11.36
N PHE A 22 -12.67 7.84 12.19
CA PHE A 22 -13.93 7.13 12.43
C PHE A 22 -14.88 7.91 13.34
N ILE A 23 -14.37 8.64 14.34
CA ILE A 23 -15.23 9.45 15.22
C ILE A 23 -15.97 10.56 14.46
N ARG A 24 -15.40 11.07 13.37
CA ARG A 24 -16.07 12.05 12.47
C ARG A 24 -17.31 11.47 11.78
N TYR A 25 -17.38 10.15 11.66
CA TYR A 25 -18.53 9.43 11.11
C TYR A 25 -19.43 8.85 12.21
N GLY A 26 -19.22 9.23 13.48
CA GLY A 26 -19.99 8.74 14.63
C GLY A 26 -19.62 7.33 15.07
N ILE A 27 -18.50 6.78 14.60
CA ILE A 27 -18.04 5.43 14.94
C ILE A 27 -16.94 5.53 16.00
N ASP A 28 -17.25 5.09 17.22
CA ASP A 28 -16.28 5.04 18.32
C ASP A 28 -15.56 3.68 18.35
N ILE A 29 -14.40 3.62 17.68
CA ILE A 29 -13.57 2.42 17.60
C ILE A 29 -12.94 1.99 18.93
N THR A 30 -13.04 2.82 19.98
CA THR A 30 -12.62 2.47 21.35
C THR A 30 -13.70 1.68 22.08
N LYS A 31 -14.97 1.88 21.71
CA LYS A 31 -16.13 1.26 22.36
C LYS A 31 -16.78 0.14 21.57
N GLU A 32 -16.65 0.18 20.24
CA GLU A 32 -17.23 -0.83 19.37
C GLU A 32 -16.17 -1.51 18.48
N PRO A 33 -16.31 -2.80 18.16
CA PRO A 33 -15.43 -3.49 17.24
C PRO A 33 -15.62 -2.96 15.80
N MET A 34 -14.51 -2.74 15.09
CA MET A 34 -14.56 -2.36 13.67
C MET A 34 -14.92 -3.57 12.81
N LEU A 35 -15.90 -3.39 11.91
CA LEU A 35 -16.21 -4.35 10.85
C LEU A 35 -15.17 -4.21 9.73
N VAL A 36 -14.53 -5.32 9.37
CA VAL A 36 -13.51 -5.36 8.33
C VAL A 36 -13.86 -6.39 7.26
N TYR A 37 -13.55 -6.06 6.01
CA TYR A 37 -13.78 -6.93 4.86
C TYR A 37 -12.52 -6.95 3.99
N PRO A 38 -12.22 -8.08 3.32
CA PRO A 38 -11.14 -8.13 2.34
C PRO A 38 -11.45 -7.19 1.18
N SER A 39 -10.45 -6.42 0.76
CA SER A 39 -10.52 -5.54 -0.40
C SER A 39 -9.28 -5.73 -1.28
N LEU A 40 -9.41 -5.44 -2.57
CA LEU A 40 -8.27 -5.42 -3.48
C LEU A 40 -7.33 -4.29 -3.05
N HIS A 41 -6.13 -4.66 -2.59
CA HIS A 41 -5.19 -3.70 -1.99
C HIS A 41 -4.05 -3.31 -2.92
N TYR A 42 -3.64 -4.20 -3.82
CA TYR A 42 -2.51 -3.96 -4.71
C TYR A 42 -2.61 -4.82 -5.98
N GLN A 43 -2.17 -4.26 -7.11
CA GLN A 43 -2.09 -4.95 -8.38
C GLN A 43 -0.66 -5.45 -8.66
N ASN A 44 -0.45 -6.78 -8.59
CA ASN A 44 0.87 -7.38 -8.88
C ASN A 44 1.15 -7.56 -10.39
N GLY A 45 0.10 -7.53 -11.21
CA GLY A 45 0.20 -7.55 -12.66
C GLY A 45 0.31 -6.14 -13.23
N GLY A 46 0.57 -6.02 -14.52
CA GLY A 46 0.73 -4.73 -15.15
C GLY A 46 1.40 -4.87 -16.50
N ILE A 47 2.02 -3.79 -16.95
CA ILE A 47 2.75 -3.74 -18.22
C ILE A 47 4.09 -4.45 -18.03
N GLU A 48 4.39 -5.39 -18.92
CA GLU A 48 5.69 -6.06 -18.94
C GLU A 48 6.77 -5.04 -19.33
N ILE A 49 7.84 -5.03 -18.56
CA ILE A 49 8.97 -4.13 -18.75
C ILE A 49 10.29 -4.91 -18.66
N ASP A 50 11.30 -4.42 -19.36
CA ASP A 50 12.68 -4.92 -19.26
C ASP A 50 13.42 -4.37 -18.03
N GLU A 51 14.71 -4.69 -17.88
CA GLU A 51 15.55 -4.22 -16.76
C GLU A 51 15.83 -2.69 -16.78
N LYS A 52 15.46 -2.00 -17.86
CA LYS A 52 15.52 -0.54 -18.02
C LYS A 52 14.16 0.10 -17.85
N CYS A 53 13.14 -0.69 -17.55
CA CYS A 53 11.77 -0.27 -17.38
C CYS A 53 11.11 0.22 -18.68
N GLU A 54 11.64 -0.23 -19.82
CA GLU A 54 11.08 -0.02 -21.15
C GLU A 54 10.08 -1.13 -21.47
N THR A 55 9.00 -0.76 -22.16
CA THR A 55 8.01 -1.71 -22.66
C THR A 55 8.45 -2.32 -23.99
N ASN A 56 7.62 -3.19 -24.58
CA ASN A 56 7.82 -3.65 -25.95
C ASN A 56 7.59 -2.57 -27.02
N ILE A 57 7.13 -1.37 -26.65
CA ILE A 57 7.01 -0.20 -27.51
C ILE A 57 8.25 0.69 -27.27
N PRO A 58 9.11 0.88 -28.29
CA PRO A 58 10.32 1.68 -28.14
C PRO A 58 10.03 3.10 -27.66
N GLY A 59 10.74 3.55 -26.63
CA GLY A 59 10.60 4.87 -26.01
C GLY A 59 9.40 5.02 -25.07
N LEU A 60 8.62 3.95 -24.84
CA LEU A 60 7.57 3.93 -23.83
C LEU A 60 8.08 3.23 -22.57
N TYR A 61 7.97 3.93 -21.45
CA TYR A 61 8.55 3.57 -20.17
C TYR A 61 7.49 3.55 -19.07
N VAL A 62 7.54 2.58 -18.17
CA VAL A 62 6.52 2.38 -17.12
C VAL A 62 7.19 2.04 -15.78
N ALA A 63 6.66 2.58 -14.68
CA ALA A 63 7.19 2.41 -13.33
C ALA A 63 6.10 2.13 -12.29
N GLY A 64 6.50 1.58 -11.15
CA GLY A 64 5.62 1.45 -9.98
C GLY A 64 4.56 0.35 -10.13
N GLU A 65 3.40 0.55 -9.51
CA GLU A 65 2.29 -0.43 -9.51
C GLU A 65 1.67 -0.67 -10.90
N ALA A 66 2.03 0.14 -11.91
CA ALA A 66 1.63 -0.08 -13.28
C ALA A 66 2.45 -1.19 -13.99
N THR A 67 3.58 -1.63 -13.42
CA THR A 67 4.45 -2.65 -14.02
C THR A 67 4.07 -4.05 -13.57
N GLY A 68 4.23 -5.02 -14.47
CA GLY A 68 4.05 -6.44 -14.20
C GLY A 68 5.39 -7.16 -13.99
N GLY A 69 5.35 -8.29 -13.29
CA GLY A 69 6.47 -9.25 -13.23
C GLY A 69 7.46 -9.05 -12.09
N VAL A 70 7.67 -7.81 -11.62
CA VAL A 70 8.64 -7.50 -10.54
C VAL A 70 8.32 -8.24 -9.23
N HIS A 71 7.05 -8.41 -8.91
CA HIS A 71 6.61 -9.04 -7.65
C HIS A 71 6.28 -10.52 -7.78
N GLY A 72 6.40 -11.11 -8.97
CA GLY A 72 5.98 -12.49 -9.22
C GLY A 72 4.52 -12.74 -8.79
N ARG A 73 4.26 -13.84 -8.06
CA ARG A 73 2.89 -14.25 -7.69
C ARG A 73 2.35 -13.55 -6.43
N ASN A 74 3.22 -13.17 -5.50
CA ASN A 74 2.84 -12.48 -4.26
C ASN A 74 3.88 -11.43 -3.93
N ARG A 75 3.40 -10.20 -3.78
CA ARG A 75 4.18 -9.07 -3.34
C ARG A 75 4.39 -9.07 -1.82
N LEU A 76 5.61 -8.73 -1.39
CA LEU A 76 5.97 -8.58 0.01
C LEU A 76 5.60 -7.18 0.54
N MET A 77 5.07 -7.11 1.76
CA MET A 77 4.59 -5.86 2.35
C MET A 77 5.73 -4.84 2.52
N GLY A 78 5.54 -3.61 2.05
CA GLY A 78 6.53 -2.52 2.14
C GLY A 78 7.23 -2.14 0.82
N ASN A 79 7.12 -2.95 -0.25
CA ASN A 79 7.89 -2.73 -1.47
C ASN A 79 7.33 -1.70 -2.46
N SER A 80 6.18 -1.07 -2.21
CA SER A 80 5.45 -0.22 -3.21
C SER A 80 6.05 1.14 -3.26
N VAL A 81 6.38 1.65 -2.08
CA VAL A 81 7.12 2.88 -1.93
C VAL A 81 8.51 2.74 -2.53
N LEU A 82 9.14 1.57 -2.41
CA LEU A 82 10.43 1.30 -3.01
C LEU A 82 10.36 1.18 -4.55
N ASP A 83 9.32 0.57 -5.12
CA ASP A 83 9.19 0.43 -6.58
C ASP A 83 9.28 1.77 -7.31
N TYR A 84 8.41 2.74 -6.98
CA TYR A 84 8.43 4.00 -7.71
C TYR A 84 9.68 4.85 -7.43
N ASN A 85 10.28 4.74 -6.24
CA ASN A 85 11.51 5.47 -5.92
C ASN A 85 12.72 4.90 -6.67
N VAL A 86 12.85 3.57 -6.74
CA VAL A 86 13.99 2.90 -7.39
C VAL A 86 13.87 2.98 -8.90
N PHE A 87 12.71 2.61 -9.46
CA PHE A 87 12.50 2.67 -10.90
C PHE A 87 12.45 4.11 -11.40
N GLY A 88 11.78 5.02 -10.68
CA GLY A 88 11.78 6.46 -10.98
C GLY A 88 13.18 7.06 -11.02
N ARG A 89 14.07 6.68 -10.09
CA ARG A 89 15.48 7.13 -10.10
C ARG A 89 16.30 6.48 -11.22
N ARG A 90 15.99 5.24 -11.59
CA ARG A 90 16.67 4.53 -12.67
C ARG A 90 16.36 5.16 -14.02
N PHE A 91 15.13 5.61 -14.25
CA PHE A 91 14.73 6.39 -15.43
C PHE A 91 15.51 7.69 -15.60
N HIS A 92 15.71 8.44 -14.52
CA HIS A 92 16.43 9.72 -14.59
C HIS A 92 17.90 9.60 -15.03
N ARG A 93 18.46 8.38 -15.03
CA ARG A 93 19.87 8.12 -15.40
C ARG A 93 20.05 7.63 -16.85
N ILE A 94 18.97 7.48 -17.61
CA ILE A 94 18.96 7.13 -19.04
C ILE A 94 18.78 8.42 -19.84
#